data_AF-A0A7H4M730-F1
#
_entry.id   AF-A0A7H4M730-F1
#
_cell.length_a   1.000
_cell.length_b   1.000
_cell.length_c   1.000
_cell.angle_alpha   90.00
_cell.angle_beta   90.00
_cell.angle_gamma   90.00
#
_symmetry.space_group_name_H-M   'P 1'
#
loop_
_entity.id
_entity.type
_entity.pdbx_description
1 polymer ?
#
loop_
_entity_poly.entity_id
_entity_poly.type
_entity_poly.pdbx_seq_one_letter_code
_entity_poly.pdbx_strand_id
1 'polypeptide(L)'
;MTGFDRLSYQSRWFHVAPERKFLFWLLLMVLAFTLPPLGQGIEMALIAALTCWLLRVSPWRWCRWMALPFGFLLIGVLTILF
;
A
#
# COMPACT_ATOMS: atom_id res chain seq x y z
N MET A 1 3.06 19.58 9.67
CA MET A 1 3.08 18.10 9.78
C MET A 1 2.45 17.56 8.52
N THR A 2 3.17 16.74 7.75
CA THR A 2 2.67 16.27 6.44
C THR A 2 1.41 15.42 6.63
N GLY A 3 0.56 15.32 5.60
CA GLY A 3 -0.68 14.55 5.69
C GLY A 3 -0.47 13.09 6.09
N PHE A 4 0.64 12.48 5.65
CA PHE A 4 1.02 11.11 5.97
C PHE A 4 1.50 10.91 7.40
N ASP A 5 2.22 11.89 7.99
CA ASP A 5 2.61 11.83 9.40
C ASP A 5 1.36 11.77 10.28
N ARG A 6 0.40 12.67 10.01
CA ARG A 6 -0.87 12.72 10.77
C ARG A 6 -1.62 11.39 10.70
N LEU A 7 -1.64 10.74 9.55
CA LEU A 7 -2.27 9.42 9.37
C LEU A 7 -1.55 8.34 10.17
N SER A 8 -0.21 8.39 10.23
CA SER A 8 0.60 7.45 11.00
C SER A 8 0.35 7.57 12.51
N TYR A 9 0.14 8.79 13.02
CA TYR A 9 -0.24 9.03 14.42
C TYR A 9 -1.69 8.60 14.75
N GLN A 10 -2.59 8.60 13.77
CA GLN A 10 -4.00 8.17 13.94
C GLN A 10 -4.22 6.66 13.71
N SER A 11 -3.18 5.96 13.28
CA SER A 11 -3.20 4.53 12.95
C SER A 11 -3.59 3.68 14.17
N ARG A 12 -4.36 2.61 13.95
CA ARG A 12 -4.63 1.59 14.98
C ARG A 12 -3.36 0.94 15.53
N TRP A 13 -2.28 0.94 14.75
CA TRP A 13 -0.98 0.40 15.16
C TRP A 13 -0.06 1.48 15.74
N PHE A 14 -0.57 2.62 16.17
CA PHE A 14 0.24 3.66 16.78
C PHE A 14 1.15 3.11 17.90
N HIS A 15 0.63 2.25 18.78
CA HIS A 15 1.36 1.63 19.91
C HIS A 15 2.20 0.40 19.54
N VAL A 16 2.13 -0.10 18.32
CA VAL A 16 2.92 -1.26 17.90
C VAL A 16 4.37 -0.82 17.67
N ALA A 17 5.31 -1.59 18.23
CA ALA A 17 6.74 -1.36 18.09
C ALA A 17 7.16 -1.20 16.61
N PRO A 18 8.01 -0.22 16.29
CA PRO A 18 8.38 0.10 14.91
C PRO A 18 9.07 -1.07 14.19
N GLU A 19 9.83 -1.89 14.90
CA GLU A 19 10.53 -3.05 14.35
C GLU A 19 9.56 -4.07 13.78
N ARG A 20 8.43 -4.30 14.46
CA ARG A 20 7.39 -5.23 13.98
C ARG A 20 6.71 -4.71 12.71
N LYS A 21 6.48 -3.40 12.62
CA LYS A 21 5.93 -2.78 11.41
C LYS A 21 6.90 -2.91 10.25
N PHE A 22 8.19 -2.69 10.50
CA PHE A 22 9.23 -2.83 9.50
C PHE A 22 9.36 -4.27 9.00
N LEU A 23 9.43 -5.26 9.91
CA LEU A 23 9.50 -6.67 9.53
C LEU A 23 8.26 -7.13 8.75
N PHE A 24 7.08 -6.68 9.18
CA PHE A 24 5.84 -6.97 8.46
C PHE A 24 5.82 -6.34 7.06
N TRP A 25 6.26 -5.09 6.93
CA TRP A 25 6.42 -4.43 5.64
C TRP A 25 7.44 -5.14 4.75
N LEU A 26 8.58 -5.57 5.30
CA LEU A 26 9.61 -6.28 4.58
C LEU A 26 9.10 -7.63 4.05
N LEU A 27 8.33 -8.35 4.86
CA LEU A 27 7.68 -9.60 4.45
C LEU A 27 6.76 -9.36 3.24
N LEU A 28 5.88 -8.37 3.32
CA LEU A 28 4.98 -8.00 2.21
C LEU A 28 5.77 -7.58 0.97
N MET A 29 6.85 -6.83 1.13
CA MET A 29 7.69 -6.45 0.00
C MET A 29 8.29 -7.67 -0.71
N VAL A 30 8.81 -8.64 0.04
CA VAL A 30 9.37 -9.88 -0.52
C VAL A 30 8.28 -10.68 -1.25
N LEU A 31 7.10 -10.80 -0.66
CA LEU A 31 5.96 -11.49 -1.28
C LEU A 31 5.56 -10.82 -2.60
N ALA A 32 5.52 -9.48 -2.64
CA ALA A 32 5.14 -8.74 -3.83
C ALA A 32 6.08 -9.00 -5.02
N PHE A 33 7.37 -9.25 -4.77
CA PHE A 33 8.35 -9.57 -5.82
C PHE A 33 8.46 -11.05 -6.17
N THR A 34 7.97 -11.96 -5.31
CA THR A 34 8.18 -13.41 -5.47
C THR A 34 6.91 -14.16 -5.86
N LEU A 35 5.73 -13.63 -5.56
CA LEU A 35 4.46 -14.26 -5.90
C LEU A 35 4.17 -14.21 -7.40
N PRO A 36 3.48 -15.23 -7.95
CA PRO A 36 2.95 -15.16 -9.31
C PRO A 36 1.87 -14.07 -9.41
N PRO A 37 1.46 -13.66 -10.64
CA PRO A 37 0.54 -12.54 -10.82
C PRO A 37 -0.77 -12.62 -10.02
N LEU A 38 -1.34 -13.82 -9.87
CA LEU A 38 -2.53 -14.04 -9.03
C LEU A 38 -2.25 -13.75 -7.55
N GLY A 39 -1.09 -14.18 -7.04
CA GLY A 39 -0.67 -13.93 -5.67
C GLY A 39 -0.40 -12.46 -5.41
N GLN A 40 0.25 -11.77 -6.35
CA GLN A 40 0.45 -10.30 -6.28
C GLN A 40 -0.89 -9.55 -6.22
N GLY A 41 -1.88 -9.99 -7.00
CA GLY A 41 -3.23 -9.41 -6.96
C GLY A 41 -3.93 -9.58 -5.61
N ILE A 42 -3.84 -10.79 -5.03
CA ILE A 42 -4.38 -11.07 -3.69
C ILE A 42 -3.68 -10.24 -2.63
N GLU A 43 -2.35 -10.14 -2.69
CA GLU A 43 -1.55 -9.33 -1.79
C GLU A 43 -1.90 -7.84 -1.90
N MET A 44 -2.08 -7.33 -3.11
CA MET A 44 -2.51 -5.95 -3.32
C MET A 44 -3.85 -5.67 -2.64
N ALA A 45 -4.82 -6.58 -2.78
CA ALA A 45 -6.12 -6.45 -2.13
C ALA A 45 -6.00 -6.51 -0.59
N LEU A 46 -5.14 -7.39 -0.07
CA LEU A 46 -4.86 -7.51 1.36
C LEU A 46 -4.21 -6.24 1.91
N ILE A 47 -3.20 -5.70 1.24
CA ILE A 47 -2.53 -4.46 1.64
C ILE A 47 -3.51 -3.28 1.58
N ALA A 48 -4.37 -3.21 0.55
CA ALA A 48 -5.40 -2.19 0.45
C ALA A 48 -6.39 -2.24 1.62
N ALA A 49 -6.92 -3.43 1.92
CA ALA A 49 -7.86 -3.66 3.02
C ALA A 49 -7.21 -3.35 4.38
N LEU A 50 -5.98 -3.83 4.60
CA LEU A 50 -5.23 -3.59 5.82
C LEU A 50 -4.94 -2.09 6.00
N THR A 51 -4.51 -1.40 4.94
CA THR A 51 -4.23 0.04 4.99
C THR A 51 -5.49 0.84 5.32
N CYS A 52 -6.62 0.51 4.69
CA CYS A 52 -7.91 1.17 4.97
C CYS A 52 -8.35 0.95 6.41
N TRP A 53 -8.27 -0.29 6.91
CA TRP A 53 -8.61 -0.64 8.28
C TRP A 53 -7.70 0.05 9.30
N LEU A 54 -6.40 0.07 9.02
CA LEU A 54 -5.37 0.57 9.90
C LEU A 54 -5.43 2.10 10.03
N LEU A 55 -5.56 2.80 8.91
CA LEU A 55 -5.63 4.25 8.85
C LEU A 55 -7.05 4.79 9.07
N ARG A 56 -8.06 3.91 9.19
CA ARG A 56 -9.48 4.26 9.33
C ARG A 56 -9.97 5.18 8.22
N VAL A 57 -9.50 4.93 6.99
CA VAL A 57 -9.87 5.71 5.80
C VAL A 57 -10.83 4.93 4.91
N SER A 58 -11.69 5.65 4.20
CA SER A 58 -12.58 5.01 3.22
C SER A 58 -11.77 4.45 2.05
N PRO A 59 -12.20 3.31 1.46
CA PRO A 59 -11.56 2.72 0.28
C PRO A 59 -11.45 3.72 -0.88
N TRP A 60 -12.47 4.56 -1.04
CA TRP A 60 -12.48 5.63 -2.05
C TRP A 60 -11.33 6.62 -1.89
N ARG A 61 -11.04 7.03 -0.64
CA ARG A 61 -9.93 7.94 -0.35
C ARG A 61 -8.59 7.28 -0.64
N TRP A 62 -8.47 5.99 -0.31
CA TRP A 62 -7.29 5.19 -0.60
C TRP A 62 -7.07 5.04 -2.11
N CYS A 63 -8.12 4.74 -2.89
CA CYS A 63 -8.05 4.70 -4.35
C CYS A 63 -7.58 6.04 -4.93
N ARG A 64 -8.06 7.17 -4.38
CA ARG A 64 -7.61 8.50 -4.82
C ARG A 64 -6.13 8.77 -4.53
N TRP A 65 -5.56 8.20 -3.45
CA TRP A 65 -4.12 8.26 -3.21
C TRP A 65 -3.33 7.42 -4.21
N MET A 66 -3.85 6.24 -4.58
CA MET A 66 -3.21 5.36 -5.54
C MET A 66 -3.35 5.81 -7.01
N ALA A 67 -4.25 6.75 -7.31
CA ALA A 67 -4.39 7.29 -8.65
C ALA A 67 -3.09 7.87 -9.22
N LEU A 68 -2.23 8.48 -8.37
CA LEU A 68 -0.92 9.00 -8.77
C LEU A 68 0.03 7.90 -9.27
N PRO A 69 0.38 6.88 -8.47
CA PRO A 69 1.24 5.80 -8.93
C PRO A 69 0.62 4.98 -10.07
N PHE A 70 -0.71 4.78 -10.10
CA PHE A 70 -1.36 4.12 -11.23
C PHE A 70 -1.25 4.90 -12.53
N GLY A 71 -1.37 6.23 -12.49
CA GLY A 71 -1.16 7.08 -13.67
C GLY A 71 0.26 6.98 -14.21
N PHE A 72 1.26 6.98 -13.32
CA PHE A 72 2.66 6.77 -13.68
C PHE A 72 2.89 5.39 -14.33
N LEU A 73 2.37 4.32 -13.70
CA LEU A 73 2.48 2.96 -14.22
C LEU A 73 1.80 2.81 -15.58
N LEU A 74 0.61 3.38 -15.76
CA LEU A 74 -0.13 3.32 -17.02
C LEU A 74 0.67 3.95 -18.16
N ILE A 75 1.18 5.17 -17.96
CA ILE A 75 2.01 5.86 -18.97
C ILE A 75 3.27 5.03 -19.25
N GLY A 76 3.96 4.56 -18.21
CA GLY A 76 5.16 3.74 -18.36
C GLY A 76 4.93 2.47 -19.17
N VAL A 77 3.83 1.75 -18.92
CA VAL A 77 3.46 0.55 -19.67
C VAL A 77 3.13 0.88 -21.13
N LEU A 78 2.35 1.94 -21.38
CA LEU A 78 2.01 2.36 -22.74
C LEU A 78 3.28 2.69 -23.56
N THR A 79 4.24 3.39 -22.96
CA THR A 79 5.52 3.72 -23.63
C THR A 79 6.40 2.49 -23.91
N ILE A 80 6.27 1.42 -23.13
CA ILE A 80 7.03 0.18 -23.38
C ILE A 80 6.38 -0.66 -24.50
N LEU A 81 5.04 -0.61 -24.61
CA LEU A 81 4.28 -1.43 -25.54
C LEU A 81 4.10 -0.80 -26.93
N PHE A 82 4.15 0.54 -27.05
CA PHE A 82 3.95 1.30 -28.29
C PHE A 82 5.17 2.17 -28.60
#